data_AF-A0A352UKP7-F1
#
_entry.id   AF-A0A352UKP7-F1
#
_cell.length_a   1.000
_cell.length_b   1.000
_cell.length_c   1.000
_cell.angle_alpha   90.00
_cell.angle_beta   90.00
_cell.angle_gamma   90.00
#
_symmetry.space_group_name_H-M   'P 1'
#
loop_
_entity.id
_entity.type
_entity.pdbx_description
1 polymer ?
#
loop_
_entity_poly.entity_id
_entity_poly.type
_entity_poly.pdbx_seq_one_letter_code
_entity_poly.pdbx_strand_id
1 'polypeptide(L)' 'MLAVMNRPRTARAGIVTIPVDEIDPNPTQPRSAFNEDGLRELSASIAEYGILNPLTVRLHYGRDEL' A
#
# COMPACT_ATOMS: atom_id res chain seq x y z
N MET A 1 22.50 4.70 -7.24
CA MET A 1 22.12 4.39 -8.63
C MET A 1 20.61 4.22 -8.63
N LEU A 2 19.89 5.33 -8.82
CA LEU A 2 18.45 5.45 -8.61
C LEU A 2 17.75 5.06 -9.91
N ALA A 3 17.11 3.90 -9.94
CA ALA A 3 16.18 3.57 -11.00
C ALA A 3 14.96 4.48 -10.86
N VAL A 4 15.04 5.67 -11.45
CA VAL A 4 13.86 6.46 -11.80
C VAL A 4 13.15 5.67 -12.89
N MET A 5 12.38 4.64 -12.49
CA MET A 5 11.42 4.04 -13.40
C MET A 5 10.38 5.11 -13.69
N ASN A 6 10.46 5.63 -14.91
CA ASN A 6 9.47 6.46 -15.56
C ASN A 6 8.15 5.68 -15.63
N ARG A 7 7.41 5.60 -14.52
CA ARG A 7 6.03 5.13 -14.53
C ARG A 7 5.24 6.21 -15.25
N PRO A 8 4.62 5.92 -16.41
CA PRO A 8 3.85 6.92 -17.13
C PRO A 8 2.87 7.52 -16.14
N ARG A 9 2.93 8.85 -15.96
CA ARG A 9 1.97 9.60 -15.17
C ARG A 9 0.60 9.38 -15.80
N THR A 10 -0.08 8.32 -15.40
CA THR A 10 -1.48 8.13 -15.74
C THR A 10 -2.19 9.30 -15.10
N ALA A 11 -2.67 10.21 -15.93
CA ALA A 11 -3.26 11.47 -15.55
C ALA A 11 -4.63 11.31 -14.86
N ARG A 12 -4.84 10.24 -14.07
CA ARG A 12 -6.08 9.95 -13.33
C ARG A 12 -5.76 9.14 -12.08
N ALA A 13 -6.31 9.56 -10.94
CA ALA A 13 -6.46 8.70 -9.77
C ALA A 13 -7.19 7.42 -10.22
N GLY A 14 -6.51 6.28 -10.15
CA GLY A 14 -7.00 5.01 -10.66
C GLY A 14 -6.45 3.87 -9.82
N ILE A 15 -7.13 2.73 -9.85
CA ILE A 15 -6.72 1.52 -9.13
C ILE A 15 -5.56 0.89 -9.90
N VAL A 16 -4.45 0.64 -9.22
CA VAL A 16 -3.27 -0.04 -9.76
C VAL A 16 -2.81 -1.13 -8.80
N THR A 17 -2.06 -2.11 -9.32
CA THR A 17 -1.37 -3.12 -8.51
C THR A 17 0.08 -2.69 -8.31
N ILE A 18 0.51 -2.63 -7.05
CA ILE A 18 1.86 -2.21 -6.65
C ILE A 18 2.49 -3.35 -5.83
N PRO A 19 3.74 -3.77 -6.12
CA PRO A 19 4.49 -4.68 -5.27
C PRO A 19 4.61 -4.14 -3.83
N VAL A 20 4.39 -4.99 -2.83
CA VAL A 20 4.37 -4.57 -1.42
C VAL A 20 5.72 -4.00 -0.96
N ASP A 21 6.83 -4.46 -1.53
CA ASP A 21 8.20 -4.02 -1.25
C ASP A 21 8.54 -2.62 -1.85
N GLU A 22 7.70 -2.12 -2.75
CA GLU A 22 7.79 -0.76 -3.28
C GLU A 22 7.01 0.26 -2.45
N ILE A 23 6.28 -0.19 -1.42
CA ILE A 23 5.42 0.64 -0.57
C ILE A 23 6.11 0.94 0.77
N ASP A 24 6.28 2.23 1.07
CA ASP A 24 6.76 2.72 2.36
C ASP A 24 5.59 2.91 3.34
N PRO A 25 5.80 2.65 4.65
CA PRO A 25 4.77 2.83 5.66
C PRO A 25 4.48 4.33 5.88
N ASN A 26 3.24 4.64 6.27
CA ASN A 26 2.86 6.00 6.63
C ASN A 26 3.66 6.47 7.87
N PRO A 27 4.52 7.50 7.76
CA PRO A 27 5.36 7.97 8.86
C PRO A 27 4.55 8.61 10.00
N THR A 28 3.32 9.02 9.70
CA THR A 28 2.40 9.68 10.63
C THR A 28 1.22 8.80 11.02
N GLN A 29 1.35 7.46 10.89
CA GLN A 29 0.29 6.51 11.19
C GLN A 29 -0.28 6.73 12.61
N PRO A 30 -1.54 7.23 12.74
CA PRO A 30 -2.12 7.51 14.05
C PRO A 30 -2.45 6.24 14.84
N ARG A 31 -2.67 5.10 14.16
CA ARG A 31 -2.88 3.81 14.82
C ARG A 31 -1.53 3.21 15.24
N SER A 32 -1.20 3.33 16.52
CA SER A 32 0.04 2.80 17.10
C SER A 32 -0.10 1.40 17.70
N ALA A 33 -1.31 0.91 17.93
CA ALA A 33 -1.58 -0.42 18.48
C ALA A 33 -2.46 -1.23 17.54
N PHE A 34 -2.11 -2.51 17.40
CA PHE A 34 -2.89 -3.49 16.65
C PHE A 34 -3.30 -4.63 17.58
N ASN A 35 -4.52 -5.13 17.38
CA ASN A 35 -4.95 -6.37 18.00
C ASN A 35 -4.43 -7.54 17.14
N GLU A 36 -3.61 -8.40 17.73
CA GLU A 36 -2.98 -9.52 17.03
C GLU A 36 -3.99 -10.54 16.48
N ASP A 37 -5.09 -10.80 17.20
CA ASP A 37 -6.14 -11.70 16.73
C ASP A 37 -6.90 -11.08 15.57
N GLY A 38 -7.20 -9.79 15.63
CA GLY A 38 -7.79 -9.04 14.52
C GLY A 38 -6.90 -9.00 13.27
N LEU A 39 -5.57 -8.91 13.45
CA LEU A 39 -4.62 -9.02 12.33
C LEU A 39 -4.64 -10.42 11.70
N ARG A 40 -4.70 -11.47 12.53
CA ARG A 40 -4.80 -12.86 12.05
C ARG A 40 -6.09 -13.09 11.26
N GLU A 41 -7.22 -12.61 11.76
CA GLU A 41 -8.52 -12.70 11.08
C GLU A 41 -8.50 -11.93 9.75
N LEU A 42 -7.96 -10.71 9.74
CA LEU A 42 -7.85 -9.91 8.51
C LEU A 42 -6.94 -10.60 7.48
N SER A 43 -5.80 -11.16 7.90
CA SER A 43 -4.90 -11.89 7.02
C SER A 43 -5.57 -13.13 6.42
N ALA A 44 -6.33 -13.88 7.21
CA ALA A 44 -7.07 -15.04 6.71
C ALA A 44 -8.13 -14.63 5.69
N SER A 45 -8.87 -13.54 5.96
CA SER A 45 -9.87 -13.00 5.04
C SER A 45 -9.25 -12.52 3.72
N ILE A 46 -8.11 -11.81 3.76
CA ILE A 46 -7.39 -11.38 2.56
C ILE A 46 -6.88 -12.59 1.75
N ALA A 47 -6.45 -13.66 2.40
CA ALA A 47 -6.01 -14.87 1.71
C ALA A 47 -7.16 -15.59 0.98
N GLU A 48 -8.37 -15.56 1.54
CA GLU A 48 -9.55 -16.22 0.97
C GLU A 48 -10.23 -15.38 -0.12
N TYR A 49 -10.43 -14.09 0.13
CA TYR A 49 -11.24 -13.21 -0.74
C TYR A 49 -10.42 -12.17 -1.52
N GLY A 50 -9.13 -12.02 -1.20
CA GLY A 50 -8.31 -10.93 -1.69
C GLY A 50 -8.58 -9.59 -0.98
N ILE A 51 -7.93 -8.54 -1.47
CA ILE A 51 -8.16 -7.17 -1.00
C ILE A 51 -9.42 -6.64 -1.66
N LEU A 52 -10.50 -6.49 -0.87
CA LEU A 52 -11.79 -6.01 -1.37
C LEU A 52 -11.80 -4.51 -1.68
N ASN A 53 -11.09 -3.72 -0.86
CA ASN A 53 -11.02 -2.27 -1.00
C ASN A 53 -9.57 -1.88 -1.35
N PRO A 54 -9.35 -1.18 -2.49
CA PRO A 54 -8.04 -0.64 -2.81
C PRO A 54 -7.49 0.24 -1.70
N LEU A 55 -6.19 0.16 -1.48
CA LEU A 55 -5.49 1.05 -0.56
C LEU A 55 -5.15 2.37 -1.26
N THR A 56 -5.20 3.45 -0.49
CA THR A 56 -4.73 4.76 -0.96
C THR A 56 -3.23 4.85 -0.73
N VAL A 57 -2.51 5.32 -1.74
CA VAL A 57 -1.08 5.64 -1.64
C VAL A 57 -0.82 6.99 -2.26
N ARG A 58 0.31 7.60 -1.89
CA ARG A 58 0.83 8.83 -2.49
C ARG A 58 2.26 8.62 -2.96
N LEU A 59 2.64 9.27 -4.06
CA LEU A 59 4.03 9.29 -4.51
C LEU A 59 4.86 10.21 -3.60
N HIS A 60 5.89 9.66 -2.96
CA HIS A 60 6.82 10.41 -2.12
C HIS A 60 8.28 10.04 -2.46
N TYR A 61 9.07 11.02 -2.90
CA TYR A 61 10.48 10.83 -3.32
C TYR A 61 10.72 9.67 -4.31
N GLY A 62 9.75 9.35 -5.16
CA GLY A 62 9.85 8.27 -6.15
C GLY A 62 9.49 6.88 -5.63
N ARG A 63 8.93 6.80 -4.41
CA ARG A 63 8.35 5.58 -3.82
C ARG A 63 6.86 5.79 -3.51
N ASP A 64 6.11 4.71 -3.45
CA ASP A 64 4.71 4.76 -3.04
C ASP A 64 4.65 4.73 -1.50
N GLU A 65 3.88 5.63 -0.89
CA GLU A 65 3.73 5.72 0.57
C GLU A 65 2.25 5.58 0.97
N LEU A 66 1.97 4.80 2.02
CA LEU A 66 0.64 4.65 2.63
C LEU A 66 0.15 5.89 3.38
#